data_AF-A0A1U7LMH3-F1
#
_entry.id   AF-A0A1U7LMH3-F1
#
_cell.length_a   1.000
_cell.length_b   1.000
_cell.length_c   1.000
_cell.angle_alpha   90.00
_cell.angle_beta   90.00
_cell.angle_gamma   90.00
#
_symmetry.space_group_name_H-M   'P 1'
#
loop_
_entity.id
_entity.type
_entity.pdbx_description
1 polymer ?
#
loop_
_entity_poly.entity_id
_entity_poly.type
_entity_poly.pdbx_seq_one_letter_code
_entity_poly.pdbx_strand_id
1 'polypeptide(L)'
;MRIVTWNVNGIRNPFSYSPWSTSRSYKTIFETLRADIIVLQELKMQRKDLTSQIAHVPGYESFFTFPKAKKGYSGVAVYVNTEKCMPIKAEEGITGCLENDKRIPWRELNGGIGGYSGIDLLEGQFLDSEGRALILDFGMFVLIGIYCPNNSGPEREDYRLQYLDSLSRRVGNLIAAGRQVIVAGDVNVCCSLLDTADPKEALRVSENGDFMSNPGRQWLGAFLKSCVKDVVREFWPEREGMFTCWNTKINARPGNYGMCTCGFCD
;
A
#
# COMPACT_ATOMS: atom_id res chain seq x y z
N MET A 1 -11.16 14.49 -7.85
CA MET A 1 -9.89 13.98 -7.29
C MET A 1 -9.58 12.64 -7.94
N ARG A 2 -8.34 12.40 -8.37
CA ARG A 2 -7.87 11.11 -8.90
C ARG A 2 -6.70 10.59 -8.06
N ILE A 3 -6.88 9.40 -7.50
CA ILE A 3 -5.85 8.68 -6.74
C ILE A 3 -5.38 7.51 -7.58
N VAL A 4 -4.07 7.37 -7.75
CA VAL A 4 -3.44 6.22 -8.40
C VAL A 4 -2.58 5.50 -7.38
N THR A 5 -2.70 4.18 -7.33
CA THR A 5 -1.78 3.32 -6.58
C THR A 5 -1.03 2.42 -7.55
N TRP A 6 0.28 2.27 -7.36
CA TRP A 6 1.11 1.47 -8.24
C TRP A 6 2.31 0.86 -7.52
N ASN A 7 2.34 -0.48 -7.45
CA ASN A 7 3.55 -1.19 -7.11
C ASN A 7 4.51 -1.14 -8.32
N VAL A 8 5.59 -0.36 -8.18
CA VAL A 8 6.54 -0.10 -9.27
C VAL A 8 7.65 -1.14 -9.35
N ASN A 9 7.79 -2.01 -8.34
CA ASN A 9 8.86 -3.01 -8.26
C ASN A 9 10.26 -2.39 -8.49
N GLY A 10 10.51 -1.27 -7.81
CA GLY A 10 11.70 -0.43 -7.93
C GLY A 10 11.39 0.92 -8.58
N ILE A 11 11.74 2.03 -7.93
CA ILE A 11 11.38 3.39 -8.37
C ILE A 11 11.92 3.80 -9.75
N ARG A 12 12.91 3.09 -10.29
CA ARG A 12 13.46 3.32 -11.64
C ARG A 12 12.87 2.38 -12.70
N ASN A 13 12.20 1.31 -12.28
CA ASN A 13 11.65 0.30 -13.17
C ASN A 13 10.62 0.84 -14.18
N PRO A 14 9.77 1.84 -13.85
CA PRO A 14 8.89 2.48 -14.83
C PRO A 14 9.59 2.94 -16.12
N PHE A 15 10.85 3.38 -16.04
CA PHE A 15 11.64 3.84 -17.19
C PHE A 15 12.10 2.72 -18.13
N SER A 16 11.83 1.46 -17.81
CA SER A 16 12.07 0.32 -18.69
C SER A 16 10.92 0.08 -19.67
N TYR A 17 9.78 0.73 -19.48
CA TYR A 17 8.55 0.48 -20.23
C TYR A 17 8.10 1.69 -21.03
N SER A 18 7.51 1.45 -22.20
CA SER A 18 6.84 2.48 -22.98
C SER A 18 5.62 3.02 -22.20
N PRO A 19 5.33 4.34 -22.26
CA PRO A 19 6.02 5.38 -23.03
C PRO A 19 7.26 5.98 -22.32
N TRP A 20 7.48 5.66 -21.05
CA TRP A 20 8.47 6.32 -20.18
C TRP A 20 9.92 5.90 -20.41
N SER A 21 10.15 4.87 -21.24
CA SER A 21 11.48 4.48 -21.68
C SER A 21 12.17 5.53 -22.56
N THR A 22 11.39 6.38 -23.24
CA THR A 22 11.88 7.45 -24.11
C THR A 22 12.14 8.75 -23.34
N SER A 23 11.24 9.14 -22.43
CA SER A 23 11.35 10.31 -21.56
C SER A 23 11.46 9.86 -20.11
N ARG A 24 12.70 9.76 -19.62
CA ARG A 24 13.02 9.28 -18.27
C ARG A 24 12.85 10.36 -17.21
N SER A 25 11.62 10.84 -17.04
CA SER A 25 11.27 11.87 -16.06
C SER A 25 10.03 11.47 -15.26
N TYR A 26 10.11 11.60 -13.93
CA TYR A 26 8.98 11.37 -13.04
C TYR A 26 7.83 12.34 -13.31
N LYS A 27 8.13 13.59 -13.69
CA LYS A 27 7.12 14.57 -14.11
C LYS A 27 6.32 14.04 -15.31
N THR A 28 6.99 13.52 -16.33
CA THR A 28 6.31 12.94 -17.50
C THR A 28 5.43 11.76 -17.11
N ILE A 29 5.89 10.90 -16.18
CA ILE A 29 5.07 9.80 -15.65
C ILE A 29 3.80 10.35 -14.99
N PHE A 30 3.94 11.31 -14.08
CA PHE A 30 2.82 11.82 -13.28
C PHE A 30 1.81 12.59 -14.15
N GLU A 31 2.29 13.38 -15.11
CA GLU A 31 1.45 14.05 -16.10
C GLU A 31 0.70 13.07 -16.99
N THR A 32 1.31 11.93 -17.32
CA THR A 32 0.64 10.86 -18.10
C THR A 32 -0.47 10.20 -17.29
N LEU A 33 -0.22 9.91 -16.01
CA LEU A 33 -1.22 9.33 -15.10
C LEU A 33 -2.38 10.29 -14.81
N ARG A 34 -2.12 11.61 -14.92
CA ARG A 34 -3.06 12.71 -14.63
C ARG A 34 -3.71 12.55 -13.25
N ALA A 35 -2.89 12.17 -12.27
CA ALA A 35 -3.33 11.87 -10.91
C ALA A 35 -3.04 13.04 -9.96
N ASP A 36 -3.97 13.27 -9.04
CA ASP A 36 -3.83 14.27 -7.98
C ASP A 36 -3.04 13.71 -6.81
N ILE A 37 -3.19 12.40 -6.53
CA ILE A 37 -2.40 11.68 -5.54
C ILE A 37 -1.87 10.39 -6.17
N ILE A 38 -0.58 10.11 -5.99
CA ILE A 38 0.09 8.92 -6.52
C ILE A 38 0.77 8.19 -5.36
N VAL A 39 0.33 6.97 -5.07
CA VAL A 39 0.91 6.08 -4.07
C VAL A 39 1.77 5.05 -4.79
N LEU A 40 3.08 5.08 -4.58
CA LEU A 40 4.02 4.13 -5.15
C LEU A 40 4.49 3.15 -4.09
N GLN A 41 4.43 1.85 -4.39
CA GLN A 41 4.92 0.78 -3.51
C GLN A 41 6.16 0.10 -4.07
N GLU A 42 6.90 -0.57 -3.18
CA GLU A 42 8.09 -1.36 -3.50
C GLU A 42 9.16 -0.50 -4.18
N LEU A 43 9.48 0.67 -3.61
CA LEU A 43 10.47 1.59 -4.16
C LEU A 43 11.87 0.95 -4.30
N LYS A 44 12.19 -0.04 -3.45
CA LYS A 44 13.50 -0.71 -3.35
C LYS A 44 14.65 0.27 -3.15
N MET A 45 14.43 1.26 -2.29
CA MET A 45 15.33 2.39 -2.10
C MET A 45 15.61 2.64 -0.63
N GLN A 46 16.81 3.11 -0.28
CA GLN A 46 17.12 3.64 1.04
C GLN A 46 17.13 5.17 1.04
N ARG A 47 17.03 5.81 2.21
CA ARG A 47 17.06 7.28 2.33
C ARG A 47 18.26 7.93 1.63
N LYS A 48 19.44 7.30 1.66
CA LYS A 48 20.66 7.80 0.99
C LYS A 48 20.60 7.76 -0.55
N ASP A 49 19.71 6.95 -1.10
CA ASP A 49 19.55 6.79 -2.56
C ASP A 49 18.52 7.80 -3.11
N LEU A 50 17.84 8.53 -2.22
CA LEU A 50 16.87 9.57 -2.57
C LEU A 50 17.58 10.74 -3.24
N THR A 51 17.36 10.92 -4.53
CA THR A 51 17.90 12.04 -5.29
C THR A 51 16.90 13.19 -5.37
N SER A 52 17.39 14.40 -5.67
CA SER A 52 16.54 15.57 -5.89
C SER A 52 15.47 15.34 -6.96
N GLN A 53 15.77 14.58 -8.02
CA GLN A 53 14.79 14.27 -9.07
C GLN A 53 13.63 13.37 -8.60
N ILE A 54 13.85 12.55 -7.58
CA ILE A 54 12.84 11.66 -7.00
C ILE A 54 12.03 12.41 -5.93
N ALA A 55 12.70 13.25 -5.13
CA ALA A 55 12.08 14.00 -4.03
C ALA A 55 11.35 15.27 -4.50
N HIS A 56 11.88 15.96 -5.51
CA HIS A 56 11.35 17.25 -5.98
C HIS A 56 10.85 17.12 -7.42
N VAL A 57 9.67 16.52 -7.56
CA VAL A 57 8.96 16.49 -8.85
C VAL A 57 8.15 17.77 -8.99
N PRO A 58 8.37 18.61 -10.02
CA PRO A 58 7.67 19.89 -10.14
C PRO A 58 6.14 19.74 -10.10
N GLY A 59 5.48 20.54 -9.26
CA GLY A 59 4.02 20.50 -9.05
C GLY A 59 3.54 19.44 -8.06
N TYR A 60 4.45 18.65 -7.47
CA TYR A 60 4.12 17.62 -6.50
C TYR A 60 4.94 17.78 -5.21
N GLU A 61 4.26 17.65 -4.08
CA GLU A 61 4.89 17.41 -2.78
C GLU A 61 5.06 15.90 -2.59
N SER A 62 6.10 15.46 -1.90
CA SER A 62 6.39 14.03 -1.75
C SER A 62 6.65 13.60 -0.31
N PHE A 63 6.15 12.42 0.02
CA PHE A 63 6.25 11.80 1.32
C PHE A 63 6.84 10.40 1.14
N PHE A 64 7.78 10.01 1.99
CA PHE A 64 8.48 8.72 1.87
C PHE A 64 8.57 8.01 3.19
N THR A 65 8.46 6.69 3.13
CA THR A 65 8.92 5.79 4.18
C THR A 65 9.89 4.77 3.60
N PHE A 66 10.93 4.44 4.36
CA PHE A 66 12.02 3.58 3.91
C PHE A 66 12.24 2.42 4.88
N PRO A 67 12.64 1.23 4.42
CA PRO A 67 13.06 0.17 5.33
C PRO A 67 14.30 0.60 6.12
N LYS A 68 14.30 0.34 7.42
CA LYS A 68 15.45 0.67 8.29
C LYS A 68 16.59 -0.34 8.14
N ALA A 69 16.28 -1.63 8.07
CA ALA A 69 17.29 -2.69 8.12
C ALA A 69 17.75 -3.22 6.74
N LYS A 70 16.80 -3.46 5.82
CA LYS A 70 17.07 -4.21 4.59
C LYS A 70 17.29 -3.30 3.38
N LYS A 71 18.45 -3.41 2.73
CA LYS A 71 18.78 -2.66 1.50
C LYS A 71 17.94 -3.16 0.32
N GLY A 72 17.54 -2.23 -0.56
CA GLY A 72 16.83 -2.58 -1.81
C GLY A 72 15.46 -3.25 -1.59
N TYR A 73 14.82 -2.97 -0.45
CA TYR A 73 13.60 -3.65 0.00
C TYR A 73 12.46 -2.67 0.19
N SER A 74 11.21 -3.11 0.01
CA SER A 74 10.00 -2.36 0.40
C SER A 74 10.05 -0.86 -0.01
N GLY A 75 9.53 0.02 0.85
CA GLY A 75 9.46 1.46 0.66
C GLY A 75 8.14 1.86 0.00
N VAL A 76 7.55 2.94 0.51
CA VAL A 76 6.35 3.56 -0.04
C VAL A 76 6.61 5.05 -0.21
N ALA A 77 6.13 5.61 -1.31
CA ALA A 77 6.10 7.04 -1.55
C ALA A 77 4.67 7.48 -1.85
N VAL A 78 4.30 8.68 -1.39
CA VAL A 78 3.09 9.36 -1.80
C VAL A 78 3.46 10.70 -2.41
N TYR A 79 3.02 10.95 -3.62
CA TYR A 79 3.14 12.24 -4.30
C TYR A 79 1.78 12.91 -4.37
N VAL A 80 1.72 14.18 -4.01
CA VAL A 80 0.47 14.96 -3.95
C VAL A 80 0.62 16.20 -4.83
N ASN A 81 -0.31 16.38 -5.77
CA ASN A 81 -0.36 17.56 -6.63
C ASN A 81 -0.73 18.80 -5.79
N THR A 82 0.22 19.73 -5.66
CA THR A 82 0.12 20.87 -4.75
C THR A 82 -0.94 21.89 -5.15
N GLU A 83 -1.36 21.91 -6.42
CA GLU A 83 -2.43 22.79 -6.91
C GLU A 83 -3.83 22.26 -6.60
N LYS A 84 -3.96 20.97 -6.26
CA LYS A 84 -5.25 20.28 -6.11
C LYS A 84 -5.60 19.99 -4.67
N CYS A 85 -4.64 19.51 -3.89
CA CYS A 85 -4.83 19.21 -2.49
C CYS A 85 -3.48 19.19 -1.77
N MET A 86 -3.49 19.41 -0.46
CA MET A 86 -2.31 19.24 0.38
C MET A 86 -2.73 18.59 1.69
N PRO A 87 -1.98 17.58 2.17
CA PRO A 87 -2.23 17.03 3.48
C PRO A 87 -1.86 18.05 4.55
N ILE A 88 -2.64 18.08 5.62
CA ILE A 88 -2.37 18.86 6.83
C ILE A 88 -1.41 18.13 7.77
N LYS A 89 -1.33 16.80 7.69
CA LYS A 89 -0.43 15.95 8.48
C LYS A 89 0.03 14.74 7.68
N ALA A 90 1.22 14.25 7.99
CA ALA A 90 1.75 13.00 7.45
C ALA A 90 2.49 12.21 8.55
N GLU A 91 2.28 10.90 8.58
CA GLU A 91 2.90 9.97 9.53
C GLU A 91 3.47 8.74 8.80
N GLU A 92 4.59 8.22 9.29
CA GLU A 92 5.14 6.93 8.86
C GLU A 92 4.61 5.81 9.77
N GLY A 93 4.24 4.68 9.18
CA GLY A 93 3.85 3.48 9.92
C GLY A 93 2.42 3.47 10.45
N ILE A 94 1.83 2.28 10.59
CA ILE A 94 0.42 2.11 10.99
C ILE A 94 0.21 2.13 12.51
N THR A 95 1.27 1.95 13.30
CA THR A 95 1.18 1.81 14.77
C THR A 95 1.35 3.13 15.51
N GLY A 96 1.97 4.12 14.86
CA GLY A 96 2.39 5.38 15.47
C GLY A 96 3.56 5.26 16.46
N CYS A 97 4.21 4.09 16.54
CA CYS A 97 5.35 3.86 17.42
C CYS A 97 6.67 4.38 16.83
N LEU A 98 6.70 4.69 15.53
CA LEU A 98 7.86 5.34 14.90
C LEU A 98 8.03 6.77 15.40
N GLU A 99 9.27 7.18 15.59
CA GLU A 99 9.64 8.53 15.96
C GLU A 99 9.57 9.50 14.78
N ASN A 100 9.10 10.71 15.04
CA ASN A 100 9.16 11.84 14.12
C ASN A 100 10.52 12.56 14.17
N ASP A 101 10.66 13.66 13.43
CA ASP A 101 11.89 14.48 13.40
C ASP A 101 12.28 15.06 14.78
N LYS A 102 11.35 15.16 15.72
CA LYS A 102 11.57 15.59 17.11
C LYS A 102 11.92 14.43 18.05
N ARG A 103 12.09 13.21 17.53
CA ARG A 103 12.35 11.98 18.29
C ARG A 103 11.23 11.61 19.27
N ILE A 104 9.99 11.92 18.89
CA ILE A 104 8.79 11.59 19.66
C ILE A 104 7.98 10.59 18.84
N PRO A 105 7.51 9.46 19.41
CA PRO A 105 6.59 8.56 18.73
C PRO A 105 5.35 9.31 18.22
N TRP A 106 4.92 9.05 16.99
CA TRP A 106 3.74 9.73 16.40
C TRP A 106 2.50 9.65 17.29
N ARG A 107 2.28 8.51 17.96
CA ARG A 107 1.15 8.29 18.86
C ARG A 107 1.14 9.17 20.11
N GLU A 108 2.29 9.73 20.48
CA GLU A 108 2.46 10.62 21.63
C GLU A 108 2.49 12.10 21.23
N LEU A 109 2.49 12.38 19.92
CA LEU A 109 2.46 13.74 19.42
C LEU A 109 1.08 14.37 19.66
N ASN A 110 1.04 15.49 20.38
CA ASN A 110 -0.17 16.27 20.52
C ASN A 110 -0.63 16.76 19.13
N GLY A 111 -1.83 16.35 18.73
CA GLY A 111 -2.35 16.64 17.39
C GLY A 111 -1.86 15.71 16.28
N GLY A 112 -1.42 14.48 16.58
CA GLY A 112 -1.22 13.44 15.56
C GLY A 112 -2.50 13.11 14.76
N ILE A 113 -2.40 12.20 13.80
CA ILE A 113 -3.52 11.74 12.97
C ILE A 113 -4.51 10.90 13.81
N GLY A 114 -4.04 10.19 14.84
CA GLY A 114 -4.90 9.43 15.75
C GLY A 114 -5.34 8.07 15.21
N GLY A 115 -6.07 7.29 16.02
CA GLY A 115 -6.54 5.95 15.66
C GLY A 115 -5.53 4.82 15.92
N TYR A 116 -4.59 4.98 16.85
CA TYR A 116 -3.53 3.98 17.12
C TYR A 116 -4.12 2.71 17.78
N SER A 117 -3.52 1.55 17.53
CA SER A 117 -4.02 0.24 18.01
C SER A 117 -3.65 -0.11 19.46
N GLY A 118 -2.80 0.71 20.11
CA GLY A 118 -2.34 0.48 21.48
C GLY A 118 -1.30 -0.64 21.64
N ILE A 119 -0.69 -1.11 20.55
CA ILE A 119 0.40 -2.11 20.55
C ILE A 119 1.60 -1.64 21.39
N ASP A 120 2.40 -2.58 21.91
CA ASP A 120 3.66 -2.27 22.59
C ASP A 120 4.58 -1.41 21.71
N LEU A 121 5.39 -0.54 22.35
CA LEU A 121 6.25 0.39 21.62
C LEU A 121 7.28 -0.34 20.76
N LEU A 122 7.98 -1.35 21.30
CA LEU A 122 9.03 -2.06 20.59
C LEU A 122 8.45 -2.95 19.49
N GLU A 123 7.36 -3.63 19.79
CA GLU A 123 6.63 -4.43 18.81
C GLU A 123 6.12 -3.57 17.64
N GLY A 124 5.50 -2.42 17.93
CA GLY A 124 5.03 -1.51 16.89
C GLY A 124 6.16 -0.90 16.07
N GLN A 125 7.29 -0.54 16.70
CA GLN A 125 8.48 -0.08 16.00
C GLN A 125 9.05 -1.16 15.07
N PHE A 126 9.08 -2.42 15.51
CA PHE A 126 9.50 -3.55 14.69
C PHE A 126 8.55 -3.74 13.50
N LEU A 127 7.25 -3.70 13.74
CA LEU A 127 6.21 -3.88 12.72
C LEU A 127 6.34 -2.84 11.59
N ASP A 128 6.52 -1.57 11.96
CA ASP A 128 6.65 -0.44 11.03
C ASP A 128 8.07 -0.24 10.45
N SER A 129 9.07 -1.00 10.93
CA SER A 129 10.48 -0.81 10.55
C SER A 129 10.79 -1.07 9.06
N GLU A 130 9.89 -1.75 8.35
CA GLU A 130 10.07 -2.13 6.95
C GLU A 130 9.60 -1.07 5.94
N GLY A 131 9.15 0.10 6.40
CA GLY A 131 8.75 1.21 5.54
C GLY A 131 7.61 0.82 4.59
N ARG A 132 6.52 0.30 5.18
CA ARG A 132 5.39 -0.29 4.45
C ARG A 132 4.13 0.58 4.42
N ALA A 133 4.10 1.66 5.19
CA ALA A 133 2.92 2.51 5.27
C ALA A 133 3.26 4.00 5.43
N LEU A 134 2.50 4.82 4.72
CA LEU A 134 2.42 6.27 4.88
C LEU A 134 0.97 6.68 5.08
N ILE A 135 0.72 7.52 6.07
CA ILE A 135 -0.62 8.00 6.39
C ILE A 135 -0.63 9.51 6.22
N LEU A 136 -1.51 10.01 5.36
CA LEU A 136 -1.67 11.43 5.07
C LEU A 136 -3.08 11.86 5.44
N ASP A 137 -3.19 12.88 6.28
CA ASP A 137 -4.47 13.49 6.65
C ASP A 137 -4.71 14.72 5.80
N PHE A 138 -5.79 14.74 5.02
CA PHE A 138 -6.22 15.87 4.19
C PHE A 138 -7.31 16.73 4.86
N GLY A 139 -7.62 16.48 6.13
CA GLY A 139 -8.71 17.11 6.86
C GLY A 139 -10.06 16.47 6.53
N MET A 140 -10.41 16.38 5.25
CA MET A 140 -11.65 15.76 4.75
C MET A 140 -11.63 14.22 4.80
N PHE A 141 -10.47 13.63 4.53
CA PHE A 141 -10.25 12.19 4.57
C PHE A 141 -8.80 11.89 4.96
N VAL A 142 -8.55 10.65 5.37
CA VAL A 142 -7.22 10.11 5.66
C VAL A 142 -6.86 9.10 4.59
N LEU A 143 -5.73 9.30 3.92
CA LEU A 143 -5.16 8.34 2.97
C LEU A 143 -4.12 7.48 3.67
N ILE A 144 -4.26 6.16 3.55
CA ILE A 144 -3.29 5.18 4.02
C ILE A 144 -2.68 4.49 2.80
N GLY A 145 -1.47 4.90 2.45
CA GLY A 145 -0.65 4.29 1.40
C GLY A 145 0.06 3.06 1.94
N ILE A 146 -0.23 1.85 1.44
CA ILE A 146 0.28 0.59 2.00
C ILE A 146 1.05 -0.28 1.01
N TYR A 147 2.01 -1.05 1.53
CA TYR A 147 2.63 -2.20 0.89
C TYR A 147 2.67 -3.37 1.89
N CYS A 148 1.61 -4.17 1.91
CA CYS A 148 1.47 -5.26 2.87
C CYS A 148 2.55 -6.33 2.68
N PRO A 149 2.98 -7.02 3.74
CA PRO A 149 3.90 -8.14 3.63
C PRO A 149 3.32 -9.25 2.77
N ASN A 150 4.12 -9.75 1.84
CA ASN A 150 3.77 -10.93 1.05
C ASN A 150 3.92 -12.21 1.89
N ASN A 151 3.30 -13.30 1.43
CA ASN A 151 3.55 -14.61 2.01
C ASN A 151 4.94 -15.12 1.55
N SER A 152 5.96 -14.90 2.39
CA SER A 152 7.35 -15.30 2.12
C SER A 152 7.74 -16.63 2.80
N GLY A 153 6.80 -17.36 3.39
CA GLY A 153 7.05 -18.59 4.14
C GLY A 153 6.69 -18.49 5.63
N PRO A 154 6.74 -19.63 6.34
CA PRO A 154 6.18 -19.77 7.69
C PRO A 154 6.83 -18.84 8.72
N GLU A 155 8.13 -18.57 8.61
CA GLU A 155 8.88 -17.70 9.53
C GLU A 155 8.38 -16.24 9.53
N ARG A 156 7.68 -15.82 8.48
CA ARG A 156 7.20 -14.44 8.29
C ARG A 156 5.69 -14.32 8.38
N GLU A 157 4.97 -15.43 8.55
CA GLU A 157 3.51 -15.41 8.58
C GLU A 157 2.98 -14.69 9.82
N ASP A 158 3.59 -14.91 10.99
CA ASP A 158 3.21 -14.20 12.23
C ASP A 158 3.36 -12.67 12.09
N TYR A 159 4.52 -12.20 11.61
CA TYR A 159 4.73 -10.78 11.28
C TYR A 159 3.67 -10.24 10.31
N ARG A 160 3.34 -11.02 9.27
CA ARG A 160 2.35 -10.63 8.27
C ARG A 160 0.96 -10.50 8.89
N LEU A 161 0.52 -11.47 9.70
CA LEU A 161 -0.79 -11.44 10.34
C LEU A 161 -0.90 -10.30 11.35
N GLN A 162 0.14 -10.06 12.16
CA GLN A 162 0.19 -8.91 13.06
C GLN A 162 0.13 -7.57 12.32
N TYR A 163 0.77 -7.47 11.15
CA TYR A 163 0.71 -6.28 10.30
C TYR A 163 -0.70 -6.04 9.78
N LEU A 164 -1.35 -7.07 9.24
CA LEU A 164 -2.71 -7.00 8.71
C LEU A 164 -3.72 -6.64 9.80
N ASP A 165 -3.62 -7.26 10.97
CA ASP A 165 -4.47 -6.97 12.12
C ASP A 165 -4.26 -5.52 12.62
N SER A 166 -3.02 -5.07 12.78
CA SER A 166 -2.71 -3.67 13.15
C SER A 166 -3.25 -2.66 12.13
N LEU A 167 -3.19 -2.98 10.83
CA LEU A 167 -3.73 -2.13 9.77
C LEU A 167 -5.25 -2.03 9.91
N SER A 168 -5.95 -3.16 10.07
CA SER A 168 -7.41 -3.16 10.21
C SER A 168 -7.88 -2.42 11.46
N ARG A 169 -7.16 -2.53 12.59
CA ARG A 169 -7.43 -1.78 13.82
C ARG A 169 -7.20 -0.28 13.63
N ARG A 170 -6.10 0.10 12.97
CA ARG A 170 -5.80 1.51 12.66
C ARG A 170 -6.92 2.15 11.84
N VAL A 171 -7.38 1.46 10.80
CA VAL A 171 -8.47 1.91 9.94
C VAL A 171 -9.78 1.98 10.73
N GLY A 172 -10.15 0.91 11.44
CA GLY A 172 -11.38 0.87 12.24
C GLY A 172 -11.45 1.97 13.30
N ASN A 173 -10.34 2.27 13.97
CA ASN A 173 -10.28 3.34 14.97
C ASN A 173 -10.44 4.74 14.35
N LEU A 174 -9.90 4.97 13.14
CA LEU A 174 -10.09 6.23 12.42
C LEU A 174 -11.55 6.41 11.99
N ILE A 175 -12.19 5.35 11.49
CA ILE A 175 -13.61 5.37 11.10
C ILE A 175 -14.50 5.59 12.33
N ALA A 176 -14.22 4.90 13.46
CA ALA A 176 -14.92 5.10 14.71
C ALA A 176 -14.78 6.54 15.26
N ALA A 177 -13.67 7.22 14.94
CA ALA A 177 -13.47 8.64 15.23
C ALA A 177 -14.17 9.59 14.23
N GLY A 178 -14.98 9.06 13.31
CA GLY A 178 -15.73 9.82 12.31
C GLY A 178 -14.91 10.28 11.11
N ARG A 179 -13.72 9.71 10.89
CA ARG A 179 -12.86 10.04 9.73
C ARG A 179 -13.29 9.21 8.52
N GLN A 180 -13.22 9.80 7.33
CA GLN A 180 -13.31 9.07 6.07
C GLN A 180 -11.93 8.52 5.72
N VAL A 181 -11.81 7.24 5.36
CA VAL A 181 -10.52 6.58 5.17
C VAL A 181 -10.40 5.96 3.78
N ILE A 182 -9.28 6.21 3.09
CA ILE A 182 -8.93 5.58 1.81
C ILE A 182 -7.68 4.74 2.02
N VAL A 183 -7.73 3.46 1.65
CA VAL A 183 -6.59 2.54 1.77
C VAL A 183 -6.07 2.18 0.38
N ALA A 184 -5.00 2.83 -0.04
CA ALA A 184 -4.45 2.69 -1.38
C ALA A 184 -3.12 1.94 -1.35
N GLY A 185 -3.01 0.81 -2.04
CA GLY A 185 -1.77 0.06 -2.01
C GLY A 185 -1.88 -1.37 -2.50
N ASP A 186 -0.79 -2.09 -2.35
CA ASP A 186 -0.71 -3.53 -2.64
C ASP A 186 -0.87 -4.31 -1.33
N VAL A 187 -1.97 -5.05 -1.25
CA VAL A 187 -2.40 -5.79 -0.06
C VAL A 187 -1.78 -7.19 -0.06
N ASN A 188 -1.23 -7.65 -1.19
CA ASN A 188 -0.67 -8.99 -1.34
C ASN A 188 -1.65 -10.13 -0.99
N VAL A 189 -2.96 -9.90 -1.14
CA VAL A 189 -4.02 -10.89 -0.93
C VAL A 189 -5.07 -10.74 -2.02
N CYS A 190 -5.47 -11.86 -2.64
CA CYS A 190 -6.61 -11.91 -3.56
C CYS A 190 -7.90 -12.13 -2.78
N CYS A 191 -8.92 -11.30 -3.03
CA CYS A 191 -10.19 -11.36 -2.29
C CYS A 191 -11.06 -12.55 -2.70
N SER A 192 -11.09 -12.89 -3.99
CA SER A 192 -11.99 -13.89 -4.55
C SER A 192 -11.32 -14.73 -5.65
N LEU A 193 -12.01 -15.78 -6.09
CA LEU A 193 -11.57 -16.57 -7.24
C LEU A 193 -11.59 -15.79 -8.57
N LEU A 194 -12.39 -14.72 -8.67
CA LEU A 194 -12.38 -13.82 -9.84
C LEU A 194 -11.12 -12.96 -9.91
N ASP A 195 -10.35 -12.90 -8.83
CA ASP A 195 -9.12 -12.11 -8.69
C ASP A 195 -7.86 -12.91 -9.05
N THR A 196 -8.02 -14.13 -9.58
CA THR A 196 -6.90 -14.97 -10.04
C THR A 196 -7.17 -15.57 -11.42
N ALA A 197 -6.14 -15.63 -12.26
CA ALA A 197 -6.22 -16.29 -13.56
C ALA A 197 -6.27 -17.82 -13.46
N ASP A 198 -5.93 -18.40 -12.31
CA ASP A 198 -6.00 -19.86 -12.09
C ASP A 198 -6.71 -20.21 -10.77
N PRO A 199 -8.06 -20.23 -10.79
CA PRO A 199 -8.87 -20.63 -9.64
C PRO A 199 -8.57 -22.07 -9.18
N LYS A 200 -8.24 -22.97 -10.10
CA LYS A 200 -8.01 -24.39 -9.78
C LYS A 200 -6.74 -24.56 -8.96
N GLU A 201 -5.65 -23.91 -9.39
CA GLU A 201 -4.41 -23.90 -8.63
C GLU A 201 -4.60 -23.19 -7.29
N ALA A 202 -5.33 -22.07 -7.26
CA ALA A 202 -5.63 -21.36 -6.01
C ALA A 202 -6.38 -22.23 -4.99
N LEU A 203 -7.33 -23.06 -5.43
CA LEU A 203 -8.01 -24.03 -4.58
C LEU A 203 -7.06 -25.17 -4.17
N ARG A 204 -6.25 -25.71 -5.08
CA ARG A 204 -5.32 -26.82 -4.82
C ARG A 204 -4.30 -26.51 -3.72
N VAL A 205 -3.81 -25.27 -3.68
CA VAL A 205 -2.84 -24.82 -2.66
C VAL A 205 -3.49 -24.36 -1.37
N SER A 206 -4.82 -24.28 -1.32
CA SER A 206 -5.56 -23.91 -0.12
C SER A 206 -5.92 -25.16 0.69
N GLU A 207 -5.94 -25.03 2.01
CA GLU A 207 -6.27 -26.14 2.91
C GLU A 207 -7.68 -26.65 2.60
N ASN A 208 -7.81 -27.98 2.46
CA ASN A 208 -9.06 -28.69 2.13
C ASN A 208 -9.74 -28.22 0.83
N GLY A 209 -9.03 -27.52 -0.07
CA GLY A 209 -9.64 -26.95 -1.27
C GLY A 209 -10.56 -25.75 -0.99
N ASP A 210 -10.56 -25.22 0.24
CA ASP A 210 -11.33 -24.01 0.57
C ASP A 210 -10.48 -22.78 0.29
N PHE A 211 -10.85 -21.98 -0.72
CA PHE A 211 -10.15 -20.74 -1.03
C PHE A 211 -10.05 -19.80 0.18
N MET A 212 -11.06 -19.78 1.05
CA MET A 212 -11.08 -18.91 2.23
C MET A 212 -10.32 -19.47 3.42
N SER A 213 -9.69 -20.65 3.33
CA SER A 213 -8.88 -21.19 4.43
C SER A 213 -7.58 -20.42 4.67
N ASN A 214 -7.10 -19.63 3.69
CA ASN A 214 -5.92 -18.81 3.87
C ASN A 214 -6.16 -17.67 4.89
N PRO A 215 -5.37 -17.55 5.96
CA PRO A 215 -5.56 -16.51 6.98
C PRO A 215 -5.60 -15.08 6.45
N GLY A 216 -4.79 -14.76 5.43
CA GLY A 216 -4.81 -13.45 4.79
C GLY A 216 -6.14 -13.15 4.06
N ARG A 217 -6.76 -14.17 3.45
CA ARG A 217 -8.06 -14.03 2.78
C ARG A 217 -9.20 -13.94 3.79
N GLN A 218 -9.13 -14.68 4.90
CA GLN A 218 -10.07 -14.53 6.01
C GLN A 218 -10.03 -13.13 6.59
N TRP A 219 -8.82 -12.63 6.87
CA TRP A 219 -8.61 -11.26 7.30
C TRP A 219 -9.20 -10.27 6.29
N LEU A 220 -8.90 -10.41 5.00
CA LEU A 220 -9.37 -9.47 3.99
C LEU A 220 -10.91 -9.48 3.89
N GLY A 221 -11.52 -10.67 3.90
CA GLY A 221 -12.97 -10.81 3.92
C GLY A 221 -13.62 -10.19 5.16
N ALA A 222 -12.99 -10.30 6.33
CA ALA A 222 -13.46 -9.64 7.56
C ALA A 222 -13.27 -8.12 7.48
N PHE A 223 -12.13 -7.66 6.96
CA PHE A 223 -11.79 -6.24 6.83
C PHE A 223 -12.77 -5.52 5.89
N LEU A 224 -13.11 -6.15 4.76
CA LEU A 224 -14.10 -5.64 3.81
C LEU A 224 -15.54 -5.63 4.35
N LYS A 225 -15.88 -6.57 5.23
CA LYS A 225 -17.21 -6.61 5.84
C LYS A 225 -17.40 -5.60 6.97
N SER A 226 -16.30 -5.23 7.63
CA SER A 226 -16.35 -4.46 8.88
C SER A 226 -16.01 -2.98 8.71
N CYS A 227 -15.07 -2.64 7.82
CA CYS A 227 -14.45 -1.31 7.84
C CYS A 227 -14.34 -0.62 6.48
N VAL A 228 -14.17 -1.35 5.38
CA VAL A 228 -13.88 -0.73 4.07
C VAL A 228 -14.57 -1.47 2.94
N LYS A 229 -14.76 -0.83 1.80
CA LYS A 229 -15.26 -1.42 0.56
C LYS A 229 -14.16 -1.59 -0.48
N ASP A 230 -14.32 -2.59 -1.34
CA ASP A 230 -13.53 -2.71 -2.56
C ASP A 230 -14.19 -1.89 -3.66
N VAL A 231 -13.63 -0.71 -3.94
CA VAL A 231 -14.14 0.23 -4.95
C VAL A 231 -14.18 -0.39 -6.33
N VAL A 232 -13.17 -1.19 -6.69
CA VAL A 232 -13.08 -1.79 -8.02
C VAL A 232 -14.23 -2.78 -8.19
N ARG A 233 -14.50 -3.59 -7.16
CA ARG A 233 -15.61 -4.54 -7.16
C ARG A 233 -16.98 -3.91 -6.93
N GLU A 234 -17.06 -2.71 -6.36
CA GLU A 234 -18.30 -1.95 -6.29
C GLU A 234 -18.75 -1.47 -7.68
N PHE A 235 -17.83 -0.97 -8.51
CA PHE A 235 -18.15 -0.52 -9.87
C PHE A 235 -18.18 -1.67 -10.90
N TRP A 236 -17.37 -2.72 -10.70
CA TRP A 236 -17.28 -3.86 -11.61
C TRP A 236 -17.34 -5.21 -10.88
N PRO A 237 -18.47 -5.58 -10.27
CA PRO A 237 -18.57 -6.76 -9.41
C PRO A 237 -18.16 -8.06 -10.10
N GLU A 238 -18.69 -8.30 -11.30
CA GLU A 238 -18.54 -9.57 -12.03
C GLU A 238 -17.44 -9.53 -13.11
N ARG A 239 -16.69 -8.43 -13.21
CA ARG A 239 -15.72 -8.30 -14.30
C ARG A 239 -14.52 -9.22 -14.08
N GLU A 240 -14.30 -10.11 -15.03
CA GLU A 240 -13.14 -11.02 -15.04
C GLU A 240 -11.90 -10.37 -15.66
N GLY A 241 -10.72 -10.96 -15.39
CA GLY A 241 -9.47 -10.55 -16.03
C GLY A 241 -8.88 -9.22 -15.54
N MET A 242 -9.40 -8.65 -14.44
CA MET A 242 -8.93 -7.41 -13.83
C MET A 242 -7.70 -7.62 -12.94
N PHE A 243 -6.61 -8.12 -13.52
CA PHE A 243 -5.40 -8.40 -12.76
C PHE A 243 -4.49 -7.17 -12.68
N THR A 244 -3.75 -7.06 -11.58
CA THR A 244 -2.83 -5.94 -11.31
C THR A 244 -1.38 -6.40 -11.15
N CYS A 245 -1.15 -7.71 -10.96
CA CYS A 245 0.16 -8.32 -10.81
C CYS A 245 0.30 -9.53 -11.75
N TRP A 246 1.45 -9.62 -12.43
CA TRP A 246 1.80 -10.73 -13.32
C TRP A 246 3.21 -11.23 -13.02
N ASN A 247 3.38 -12.54 -12.95
CA ASN A 247 4.68 -13.15 -12.68
C ASN A 247 5.62 -12.97 -13.88
N THR A 248 6.72 -12.26 -13.66
CA THR A 248 7.72 -11.96 -14.69
C THR A 248 8.57 -13.18 -15.07
N LYS A 249 8.78 -14.13 -14.15
CA LYS A 249 9.63 -15.33 -14.39
C LYS A 249 9.06 -16.24 -15.47
N ILE A 250 7.74 -16.32 -15.55
CA ILE A 250 7.03 -17.14 -16.54
C ILE A 250 6.46 -16.30 -17.69
N ASN A 251 6.84 -15.01 -17.78
CA ASN A 251 6.31 -14.06 -18.76
C ASN A 251 4.77 -14.07 -18.83
N ALA A 252 4.11 -13.95 -17.67
CA ALA A 252 2.67 -14.19 -17.55
C ALA A 252 1.79 -13.07 -18.15
N ARG A 253 2.36 -11.88 -18.37
CA ARG A 253 1.61 -10.66 -18.73
C ARG A 253 0.95 -10.71 -20.12
N PRO A 254 1.60 -11.18 -21.20
CA PRO A 254 0.97 -11.28 -22.52
C PRO A 254 -0.25 -12.21 -22.55
N GLY A 255 -0.25 -13.27 -21.74
CA GLY A 255 -1.38 -14.18 -21.58
C GLY A 255 -2.44 -13.72 -20.57
N ASN A 256 -2.28 -12.51 -20.02
CA ASN A 256 -3.06 -12.00 -18.88
C ASN A 256 -3.17 -13.00 -17.71
N TYR A 257 -2.12 -13.80 -17.46
CA TYR A 257 -2.10 -14.78 -16.39
C TYR A 257 -1.62 -14.10 -15.11
N GLY A 258 -2.55 -13.52 -14.36
CA GLY A 258 -2.24 -12.63 -13.24
C GLY A 258 -3.13 -12.81 -12.01
N MET A 259 -2.95 -11.90 -11.07
CA MET A 259 -3.72 -11.78 -9.83
C MET A 259 -4.07 -10.31 -9.57
N CYS A 260 -5.21 -10.06 -8.92
CA CYS A 260 -5.56 -8.74 -8.38
C CYS A 260 -5.21 -8.67 -6.89
N THR A 261 -4.43 -7.66 -6.49
CA THR A 261 -3.96 -7.47 -5.11
C THR A 261 -4.06 -6.03 -4.59
N CYS A 262 -4.70 -5.10 -5.33
CA CYS A 262 -4.59 -3.66 -5.04
C CYS A 262 -5.91 -2.97 -4.64
N GLY A 263 -5.86 -2.20 -3.52
CA GLY A 263 -6.71 -1.03 -3.20
C GLY A 263 -8.11 -1.25 -2.59
N PHE A 264 -8.48 -0.44 -1.58
CA PHE A 264 -9.80 -0.36 -0.93
C PHE A 264 -10.17 1.11 -0.59
N CYS A 265 -11.45 1.45 -0.44
CA CYS A 265 -11.90 2.71 0.17
C CYS A 265 -13.10 2.48 1.09
N ASP A 266 -13.29 3.32 2.10
CA ASP A 266 -14.53 3.36 2.90
C ASP A 266 -15.68 4.06 2.11
#